data_AF-A0A921B814-F1
#
_entry.id   AF-A0A921B814-F1
#
_cell.length_a   1.000
_cell.length_b   1.000
_cell.length_c   1.000
_cell.angle_alpha   90.00
_cell.angle_beta   90.00
_cell.angle_gamma   90.00
#
_symmetry.space_group_name_H-M   'P 1'
#
loop_
_entity.id
_entity.type
_entity.pdbx_description
1 polymer ?
#
loop_
_entity_poly.entity_id
_entity_poly.type
_entity_poly.pdbx_seq_one_letter_code
_entity_poly.pdbx_strand_id
1 'polypeptide(L)'
;MNVNGATISNPINQETITIRALQSGEYVVNLLHYQANYDKPLTVDVKVEKLNPEVELVYYGSHELKGVGDEKTAVRFSVDSKKNISDVNQIQKRLLTKALGRNSLIENKSD
;
A
#
# COMPACT_ATOMS: atom_id res chain seq x y z
N MET A 1 -5.45 20.59 -6.17
CA MET A 1 -4.18 21.32 -5.98
C MET A 1 -4.41 22.79 -6.30
N ASN A 2 -3.74 23.73 -5.64
CA ASN A 2 -3.90 25.15 -5.90
C ASN A 2 -2.68 25.65 -6.68
N VAL A 3 -2.89 26.07 -7.92
CA VAL A 3 -1.86 26.69 -8.76
C VAL A 3 -2.42 28.05 -9.16
N ASN A 4 -1.77 29.13 -8.75
CA ASN A 4 -2.17 30.51 -9.07
C ASN A 4 -3.62 30.88 -8.68
N GLY A 5 -4.14 30.36 -7.56
CA GLY A 5 -5.47 30.72 -7.04
C GLY A 5 -6.63 29.96 -7.68
N ALA A 6 -6.38 29.12 -8.68
CA ALA A 6 -7.37 28.25 -9.28
C ALA A 6 -7.28 26.83 -8.69
N THR A 7 -8.43 26.29 -8.28
CA THR A 7 -8.53 24.90 -7.84
C THR A 7 -8.53 24.00 -9.06
N ILE A 8 -7.37 23.41 -9.36
CA ILE A 8 -7.25 22.41 -10.43
C ILE A 8 -7.51 21.03 -9.81
N SER A 9 -8.55 20.37 -10.30
CA SER A 9 -8.83 18.96 -10.04
C SER A 9 -7.87 18.12 -10.89
N ASN A 10 -7.12 17.21 -10.27
CA ASN A 10 -6.27 16.28 -11.03
C ASN A 10 -7.14 15.14 -11.55
N PRO A 11 -7.37 15.04 -12.87
CA PRO A 11 -8.26 14.02 -13.42
C PRO A 11 -7.72 12.59 -13.23
N ILE A 12 -6.41 12.42 -13.01
CA ILE A 12 -5.76 11.10 -12.94
C ILE A 12 -5.78 10.53 -11.50
N ASN A 13 -5.76 11.40 -10.47
CA ASN A 13 -5.70 11.02 -9.04
C ASN A 13 -4.79 9.80 -8.75
N GLN A 14 -3.53 9.87 -9.18
CA GLN A 14 -2.56 8.78 -9.12
C GLN A 14 -1.32 9.20 -8.34
N GLU A 15 -0.76 8.25 -7.57
CA GLU A 15 0.56 8.33 -6.96
C GLU A 15 1.46 7.23 -7.53
N THR A 16 2.67 7.61 -7.96
CA THR A 16 3.66 6.68 -8.52
C THR A 16 4.91 6.71 -7.66
N ILE A 17 5.29 5.56 -7.11
CA ILE A 17 6.46 5.42 -6.23
C ILE A 17 7.50 4.55 -6.94
N THR A 18 8.74 5.06 -7.03
CA THR A 18 9.86 4.33 -7.62
C THR A 18 10.89 4.00 -6.55
N ILE A 19 11.14 2.71 -6.31
CA ILE A 19 12.17 2.23 -5.39
C ILE A 19 13.45 1.95 -6.19
N ARG A 20 14.54 2.66 -5.85
CA ARG A 20 15.88 2.40 -6.40
C ARG A 20 16.71 1.58 -5.41
N ALA A 21 17.68 0.83 -5.94
CA ALA A 21 18.55 -0.05 -5.15
C ALA A 21 17.76 -1.01 -4.23
N LEU A 22 16.87 -1.80 -4.84
CA LEU A 22 16.02 -2.78 -4.16
C LEU A 22 16.84 -3.62 -3.17
N GLN A 23 16.43 -3.68 -1.91
CA GLN A 23 17.11 -4.43 -0.85
C GLN A 23 16.39 -5.76 -0.60
N SER A 24 17.09 -6.73 -0.01
CA SER A 24 16.42 -7.95 0.45
C SER A 24 15.57 -7.64 1.67
N GLY A 25 14.38 -8.22 1.74
CA GLY A 25 13.48 -8.04 2.87
C GLY A 25 12.02 -8.10 2.46
N GLU A 26 11.16 -7.71 3.40
CA GLU A 26 9.72 -7.66 3.19
C GLU A 26 9.29 -6.29 2.69
N TYR A 27 8.46 -6.28 1.64
CA TYR A 27 7.83 -5.11 1.08
C TYR A 27 6.32 -5.20 1.26
N VAL A 28 5.72 -4.10 1.70
CA VAL A 28 4.29 -4.02 2.01
C VAL A 28 3.75 -2.74 1.40
N VAL A 29 2.85 -2.89 0.42
CA VAL A 29 2.07 -1.78 -0.12
C VAL A 29 0.78 -1.72 0.67
N ASN A 30 0.63 -0.64 1.44
CA ASN A 30 -0.48 -0.46 2.36
C ASN A 30 -1.23 0.81 2.02
N LEU A 31 -2.55 0.70 1.95
CA LEU A 31 -3.47 1.79 1.65
C LEU A 31 -4.04 2.31 2.95
N LEU A 32 -4.05 3.63 3.10
CA LEU A 32 -4.69 4.32 4.22
C LEU A 32 -5.65 5.36 3.68
N HIS A 33 -6.93 5.21 4.02
CA HIS A 33 -7.91 6.26 3.77
C HIS A 33 -7.83 7.29 4.89
N TYR A 34 -6.88 8.21 4.81
CA TYR A 34 -6.63 9.18 5.89
C TYR A 34 -7.81 10.13 6.15
N GLN A 35 -8.42 10.64 5.09
CA GLN A 35 -9.58 11.53 5.16
C GLN A 35 -10.52 11.23 3.99
N ALA A 36 -11.79 11.08 4.30
CA ALA A 36 -12.87 10.93 3.33
C ALA A 36 -13.66 12.24 3.32
N ASN A 37 -13.92 12.76 2.12
CA ASN A 37 -14.81 13.91 1.92
C ASN A 37 -16.18 13.47 1.38
N TYR A 38 -16.46 12.17 1.41
CA TYR A 38 -17.64 11.53 0.83
C TYR A 38 -17.91 10.19 1.55
N ASP A 39 -19.18 9.79 1.57
CA ASP A 39 -19.65 8.59 2.29
C ASP A 39 -19.57 7.29 1.47
N LYS A 40 -19.12 7.37 0.22
CA LYS A 40 -19.01 6.21 -0.68
C LYS A 40 -17.68 5.49 -0.47
N PRO A 41 -17.65 4.15 -0.59
CA PRO A 41 -16.39 3.42 -0.65
C PRO A 41 -15.51 3.94 -1.80
N LEU A 42 -14.21 4.03 -1.54
CA LEU A 42 -13.19 4.45 -2.50
C LEU A 42 -12.51 3.22 -3.08
N THR A 43 -12.61 3.03 -4.39
CA THR A 43 -11.85 2.02 -5.12
C THR A 43 -10.47 2.56 -5.49
N VAL A 44 -9.43 1.80 -5.15
CA VAL A 44 -8.03 2.12 -5.45
C VAL A 44 -7.39 0.96 -6.20
N ASP A 45 -6.84 1.23 -7.37
CA ASP A 45 -6.07 0.27 -8.14
C ASP A 45 -4.59 0.36 -7.79
N VAL A 46 -3.97 -0.78 -7.51
CA VAL A 46 -2.56 -0.90 -7.16
C VAL A 46 -1.86 -1.78 -8.18
N LYS A 47 -0.78 -1.23 -8.76
CA LYS A 47 0.10 -1.94 -9.69
C LYS A 47 1.53 -1.91 -9.17
N VAL A 48 2.18 -3.08 -9.15
CA VAL A 48 3.59 -3.22 -8.81
C VAL A 48 4.31 -3.85 -9.98
N GLU A 49 5.30 -3.13 -10.51
CA GLU A 49 6.13 -3.57 -11.62
C GLU A 49 7.60 -3.55 -11.18
N LYS A 50 8.33 -4.62 -11.50
CA LYS A 50 9.79 -4.66 -11.38
C LYS A 50 10.36 -4.33 -12.75
N LEU A 51 11.22 -3.31 -12.82
CA LEU A 51 11.63 -2.72 -14.11
C LEU A 51 12.92 -3.29 -14.71
N ASN A 52 13.77 -3.98 -13.94
CA ASN A 52 15.09 -4.43 -14.36
C ASN A 52 15.27 -5.94 -14.18
N PRO A 53 15.88 -6.66 -15.15
CA PRO A 53 16.34 -6.20 -16.47
C PRO A 53 15.20 -6.01 -17.50
N GLU A 54 14.03 -6.58 -17.25
CA GLU A 54 12.81 -6.41 -18.05
C GLU A 54 11.64 -6.01 -17.13
N VAL A 55 10.57 -5.47 -17.71
CA VAL A 55 9.36 -5.13 -16.97
C VAL A 55 8.59 -6.40 -16.63
N GLU A 56 8.52 -6.72 -15.35
CA GLU A 56 7.78 -7.83 -14.78
C GLU A 56 6.62 -7.30 -13.95
N LEU A 57 5.38 -7.71 -14.27
CA LEU A 57 4.20 -7.40 -13.47
C LEU A 57 4.18 -8.31 -12.24
N VAL A 58 4.45 -7.72 -11.08
CA VAL A 58 4.47 -8.44 -9.79
C VAL A 58 3.07 -8.58 -9.23
N TYR A 59 2.28 -7.50 -9.34
CA TYR A 59 0.94 -7.44 -8.78
C TYR A 59 0.07 -6.42 -9.50
N TYR A 60 -1.19 -6.76 -9.71
CA TYR A 60 -2.24 -5.82 -10.08
C TYR A 60 -3.53 -6.19 -9.35
N GLY A 61 -4.18 -5.21 -8.72
CA GLY A 61 -5.45 -5.45 -8.06
C GLY A 61 -6.19 -4.19 -7.68
N SER A 62 -7.51 -4.35 -7.51
CA SER A 62 -8.41 -3.28 -7.11
C SER A 62 -8.86 -3.49 -5.67
N HIS A 63 -8.81 -2.43 -4.87
CA HIS A 63 -9.08 -2.47 -3.44
C HIS A 63 -10.09 -1.41 -3.06
N GLU A 64 -11.19 -1.85 -2.46
CA GLU A 64 -12.17 -0.95 -1.87
C GLU A 64 -11.75 -0.57 -0.43
N LEU A 65 -11.77 0.73 -0.14
CA LEU A 65 -11.61 1.36 1.18
C LEU A 65 -12.96 1.94 1.63
N LYS A 66 -13.39 1.64 2.85
CA LYS A 66 -14.77 1.87 3.30
C LYS A 66 -15.01 3.20 4.02
N GLY A 67 -13.96 3.97 4.30
CA GLY A 67 -14.09 5.27 4.94
C GLY A 67 -12.84 5.68 5.70
N VAL A 68 -12.96 6.78 6.46
CA VAL A 68 -11.86 7.37 7.23
C VAL A 68 -11.22 6.35 8.17
N GLY A 69 -9.89 6.28 8.15
CA GLY A 69 -9.08 5.40 9.00
C GLY A 69 -9.02 3.95 8.53
N ASP A 70 -9.68 3.60 7.42
CA ASP A 70 -9.56 2.26 6.85
C ASP A 70 -8.13 2.02 6.36
N GLU A 71 -7.57 0.90 6.78
CA GLU A 71 -6.20 0.49 6.50
C GLU A 71 -6.24 -0.89 5.85
N LYS A 72 -5.65 -1.01 4.66
CA LYS A 72 -5.67 -2.25 3.89
C LYS A 72 -4.34 -2.52 3.23
N THR A 73 -3.78 -3.69 3.49
CA THR A 73 -2.60 -4.17 2.75
C THR A 73 -3.04 -4.62 1.37
N ALA A 74 -2.59 -3.91 0.34
CA ALA A 74 -2.88 -4.20 -1.06
C ALA A 74 -2.08 -5.41 -1.55
N VAL A 75 -0.78 -5.38 -1.31
CA VAL A 75 0.12 -6.49 -1.59
C VAL A 75 1.30 -6.50 -0.63
N ARG A 76 1.70 -7.71 -0.24
CA ARG A 76 2.89 -8.00 0.54
C ARG A 76 3.71 -9.03 -0.23
N PHE A 77 5.02 -8.82 -0.30
CA PHE A 77 5.95 -9.72 -0.99
C PHE A 77 7.34 -9.67 -0.37
N SER A 78 8.10 -10.74 -0.60
CA SER A 78 9.47 -10.91 -0.15
C SER A 78 10.44 -10.68 -1.31
N VAL A 79 11.55 -9.99 -1.05
CA VAL A 79 12.66 -9.84 -1.99
C VAL A 79 13.89 -10.53 -1.43
N ASP A 80 14.51 -11.42 -2.20
CA ASP A 80 15.73 -12.12 -1.79
C ASP A 80 17.02 -11.30 -2.11
N SER A 81 18.18 -11.85 -1.75
CA SER A 81 19.47 -11.20 -2.03
C SER A 81 19.77 -11.07 -3.53
N LYS A 82 19.19 -11.96 -4.37
CA LYS A 82 19.30 -11.99 -5.83
C LYS A 82 18.24 -11.12 -6.53
N LYS A 83 17.40 -10.40 -5.77
CA LYS A 83 16.32 -9.54 -6.26
C LYS A 83 15.17 -10.30 -6.92
N ASN A 84 14.99 -11.57 -6.58
CA ASN A 84 13.80 -12.31 -6.94
C ASN A 84 12.67 -11.97 -5.97
N ILE A 85 11.46 -11.93 -6.50
CA ILE A 85 10.25 -11.67 -5.73
C ILE A 85 9.56 -13.01 -5.45
N SER A 86 9.08 -13.17 -4.23
CA SER A 86 8.37 -14.36 -3.76
C SER A 86 7.31 -13.97 -2.73
N ASP A 87 6.50 -14.95 -2.30
CA ASP A 87 5.46 -14.76 -1.29
C ASP A 87 4.49 -13.61 -1.59
N VAL A 88 4.11 -13.41 -2.86
CA VAL A 88 3.17 -12.36 -3.24
C VAL A 88 1.78 -12.71 -2.71
N ASN A 89 1.30 -11.96 -1.71
CA ASN A 89 0.03 -12.23 -1.04
C ASN A 89 -0.62 -10.94 -0.52
N GLN A 90 -1.81 -11.07 0.05
CA GLN A 90 -2.60 -9.97 0.63
C GLN A 90 -2.79 -10.11 2.14
N ILE A 91 -1.87 -10.81 2.82
CA ILE A 91 -1.93 -10.98 4.28
C ILE A 91 -1.81 -9.59 4.91
N GLN A 92 -2.82 -9.24 5.71
CA GLN A 92 -2.95 -7.92 6.29
C GLN A 92 -1.85 -7.64 7.33
N LYS A 93 -1.26 -6.44 7.27
CA LYS A 93 -0.28 -5.96 8.25
C LYS A 93 -0.58 -4.52 8.64
N ARG A 94 -1.05 -4.32 9.87
CA ARG A 94 -1.27 -2.98 10.43
C ARG A 94 0.07 -2.26 10.60
N LEU A 95 0.23 -1.13 9.93
CA LEU A 95 1.41 -0.27 10.02
C LEU A 95 1.18 0.89 10.99
N LEU A 96 -0.07 1.34 11.14
CA LEU A 96 -0.41 2.46 12.03
C LEU A 96 -0.21 2.16 13.51
N THR A 97 -0.54 0.93 13.95
CA THR A 97 -0.32 0.48 15.33
C THR A 97 1.17 0.54 15.69
N LYS A 98 2.06 0.18 14.75
CA LYS A 98 3.51 0.24 14.92
C LYS A 98 4.06 1.67 14.88
N ALA A 99 3.57 2.50 13.96
CA ALA A 99 4.00 3.89 13.81
C ALA A 99 3.65 4.76 15.03
N LEU A 100 2.54 4.46 15.71
CA LEU A 100 2.09 5.15 16.92
C LEU A 100 2.63 4.54 18.24
N GLY A 101 3.53 3.56 18.17
CA GLY A 101 4.12 2.92 19.36
C GLY A 101 3.11 2.15 20.23
N ARG A 102 1.91 1.86 19.72
CA ARG A 102 0.93 1.03 20.44
C ARG A 102 1.30 -0.42 20.17
N ASN A 103 1.98 -1.08 21.10
CA ASN A 103 2.11 -2.55 21.03
C ASN A 103 0.70 -3.15 20.98
N SER A 104 0.47 -4.08 20.05
CA SER A 104 -0.77 -4.85 19.98
C SER A 104 -0.96 -5.59 21.29
N LEU A 105 -1.79 -5.03 22.17
CA LEU A 105 -2.20 -5.68 23.39
C LEU A 105 -3.21 -6.77 23.01
N ILE A 106 -2.80 -8.03 23.24
CA ILE A 106 -3.60 -9.26 23.42
C ILE A 106 -3.98 -9.91 22.06
N GLU A 107 -3.60 -11.16 21.80
CA GLU A 107 -4.18 -12.33 22.46
C GLU A 107 -3.24 -13.56 22.45
N ASN A 108 -2.51 -13.77 23.56
CA ASN A 108 -2.25 -15.10 24.08
C ASN A 108 -3.29 -15.31 25.19
N LYS A 109 -4.43 -15.92 24.86
CA LYS A 109 -5.20 -16.67 25.83
C LYS A 109 -5.03 -18.14 25.48
N SER A 110 -4.19 -18.77 26.29
CA SER A 110 -4.20 -20.20 26.54
C SER A 110 -5.61 -20.63 26.95
N ASP A 111 -6.13 -21.65 26.26
CA ASP A 111 -6.74 -22.82 26.88
C ASP A 111 -6.10 -24.05 26.22
#